data_AF-A0A1N7IH15-F1
#
_entry.id   AF-A0A1N7IH15-F1
#
_cell.length_a   1.000
_cell.length_b   1.000
_cell.length_c   1.000
_cell.angle_alpha   90.00
_cell.angle_beta   90.00
_cell.angle_gamma   90.00
#
_symmetry.space_group_name_H-M   'P 1'
#
loop_
_entity.id
_entity.type
_entity.pdbx_description
1 polymer ?
#
loop_
_entity_poly.entity_id
_entity_poly.type
_entity_poly.pdbx_seq_one_letter_code
_entity_poly.pdbx_strand_id
1 'polypeptide(L)'
;MKKNLVYGLLLLFTLSVSLNSCRTDEMMTGSEQAQKEKIAFFERFEQEKKLSKNASSTNYALPFGNSMLAYFEKYPEKKTELENKYGIVDLKVSSQDIGGDEGDNRKLLFFPMLKDGKVTAVIAGVINAERDYLYFDVHQNTHSDVFYLINKFQQYYNSRSLNKSDTTEIDEIIITVTRPIKLTMYDVWSGGGGIGSGGHDMGGGPGDYGGGGGGASTPNQPTNTNPCEQTKNIVNNSKSKPAIDSLKAKSSKGGEDGYKIKGDGTPSKVIHGQAHSVNFGDKGGYQGGYHNHTPTGIPMLSPPDIDQLLQFALAQGNGAPTKASNAFIGMVAPNGMYYVATFNGSYNDALVTFSQQDLDTFTSDFETRNYLYQSSKTPEGLEKLFFKTLSDMKLDGKVTLQRIENDGTVKTVTKDNNGKITANPCP
;
A
#
# COMPACT_ATOMS: atom_id res chain seq x y z
N MET A 1 -10.59 98.18 -2.62
CA MET A 1 -11.05 97.16 -1.66
C MET A 1 -10.89 95.79 -2.31
N LYS A 2 -10.17 94.86 -1.62
CA LYS A 2 -10.14 93.38 -1.73
C LYS A 2 -9.99 92.77 -3.15
N LYS A 3 -8.85 92.27 -3.64
CA LYS A 3 -7.85 91.28 -3.16
C LYS A 3 -8.42 89.89 -2.81
N ASN A 4 -7.93 88.91 -3.57
CA ASN A 4 -7.87 87.46 -3.32
C ASN A 4 -9.20 86.72 -3.55
N LEU A 5 -9.25 85.53 -4.15
CA LEU A 5 -8.53 84.35 -3.71
C LEU A 5 -8.50 83.28 -4.82
N VAL A 6 -7.32 83.09 -5.39
CA VAL A 6 -6.89 81.94 -6.20
C VAL A 6 -6.82 80.73 -5.27
N TYR A 7 -7.91 79.97 -5.11
CA TYR A 7 -7.92 78.68 -4.39
C TYR A 7 -8.86 77.66 -5.04
N GLY A 8 -8.98 77.69 -6.37
CA GLY A 8 -9.73 76.69 -7.14
C GLY A 8 -8.91 75.48 -7.59
N LEU A 9 -7.61 75.43 -7.28
CA LEU A 9 -6.70 74.41 -7.85
C LEU A 9 -5.52 74.12 -6.91
N LEU A 10 -5.79 73.73 -5.66
CA LEU A 10 -4.77 73.24 -4.73
C LEU A 10 -5.41 72.46 -3.57
N LEU A 11 -6.22 71.44 -3.92
CA LEU A 11 -6.79 70.52 -2.93
C LEU A 11 -7.09 69.13 -3.54
N LEU A 12 -6.24 68.68 -4.47
CA LEU A 12 -6.34 67.36 -5.09
C LEU A 12 -4.98 66.63 -5.22
N PHE A 13 -3.95 67.12 -4.54
CA PHE A 13 -2.61 66.51 -4.58
C PHE A 13 -1.89 66.68 -3.25
N THR A 14 -2.35 66.00 -2.20
CA THR A 14 -1.54 65.54 -1.05
C THR A 14 -2.44 64.78 -0.07
N LEU A 15 -2.67 63.49 -0.31
CA LEU A 15 -2.68 62.49 0.78
C LEU A 15 -2.61 61.07 0.18
N SER A 16 -1.63 60.86 -0.69
CA SER A 16 -1.21 59.53 -1.10
C SER A 16 0.12 59.26 -0.40
N VAL A 17 0.14 58.19 0.39
CA VAL A 17 1.29 57.57 1.09
C VAL A 17 1.56 58.07 2.52
N SER A 18 0.92 57.42 3.49
CA SER A 18 1.62 56.78 4.63
C SER A 18 0.70 55.83 5.39
N LEU A 19 0.72 54.56 4.94
CA LEU A 19 0.84 53.32 5.71
C LEU A 19 0.25 53.17 7.14
N ASN A 20 -0.44 52.03 7.26
CA ASN A 20 -0.49 51.09 8.40
C ASN A 20 -1.58 51.21 9.49
N SER A 21 -2.38 50.15 9.52
CA SER A 21 -2.95 49.46 10.69
C SER A 21 -4.01 50.15 11.53
N CYS A 22 -5.26 49.72 11.33
CA CYS A 22 -6.02 48.96 12.34
C CYS A 22 -7.18 48.21 11.68
N ARG A 23 -7.24 46.90 11.94
CA ARG A 23 -8.43 46.05 11.85
C ARG A 23 -9.58 46.69 12.63
N THR A 24 -10.81 46.53 12.14
CA THR A 24 -11.83 45.76 12.88
C THR A 24 -12.91 45.27 11.92
N ASP A 25 -13.24 44.00 12.12
CA ASP A 25 -14.28 43.23 11.44
C ASP A 25 -15.66 43.88 11.59
N GLU A 26 -16.47 43.84 10.52
CA GLU A 26 -17.91 43.71 10.66
C GLU A 26 -18.43 42.60 9.73
N MET A 27 -18.65 41.46 10.40
CA MET A 27 -19.58 40.36 10.15
C MET A 27 -20.58 40.57 8.99
N MET A 28 -20.35 39.88 7.88
CA MET A 28 -21.45 39.30 7.11
C MET A 28 -21.69 37.89 7.62
N THR A 29 -22.79 37.76 8.35
CA THR A 29 -23.40 36.53 8.82
C THR A 29 -24.12 35.84 7.67
N GLY A 30 -24.14 34.50 7.69
CA GLY A 30 -25.10 33.70 6.93
C GLY A 30 -24.59 33.10 5.62
N SER A 31 -24.24 31.82 5.69
CA SER A 31 -24.25 30.80 4.63
C SER A 31 -24.67 31.24 3.20
N GLU A 32 -23.69 31.56 2.36
CA GLU A 32 -23.74 31.23 0.93
C GLU A 32 -22.37 30.67 0.54
N GLN A 33 -22.27 29.34 0.57
CA GLN A 33 -21.18 28.63 -0.07
C GLN A 33 -21.43 28.82 -1.58
N ALA A 34 -20.70 29.74 -2.23
CA ALA A 34 -20.78 29.91 -3.67
C ALA A 34 -20.61 28.54 -4.34
N GLN A 35 -21.67 28.07 -5.03
CA GLN A 35 -21.69 26.77 -5.68
C GLN A 35 -20.63 26.78 -6.78
N LYS A 36 -19.56 25.99 -6.62
CA LYS A 36 -18.47 25.94 -7.60
C LYS A 36 -19.00 25.37 -8.91
N GLU A 37 -18.60 25.96 -10.03
CA GLU A 37 -18.95 25.45 -11.36
C GLU A 37 -18.31 24.08 -11.60
N LYS A 38 -19.03 23.20 -12.28
CA LYS A 38 -18.51 21.88 -12.66
C LYS A 38 -17.37 22.04 -13.66
N ILE A 39 -16.42 21.11 -13.59
CA ILE A 39 -15.33 21.04 -14.56
C ILE A 39 -15.92 20.62 -15.92
N ALA A 40 -15.84 21.51 -16.91
CA ALA A 40 -16.50 21.39 -18.21
C ALA A 40 -16.17 20.10 -18.98
N PHE A 41 -15.03 19.46 -18.74
CA PHE A 41 -14.71 18.15 -19.33
C PHE A 41 -15.63 17.04 -18.81
N PHE A 42 -15.90 17.01 -17.51
CA PHE A 42 -16.76 16.01 -16.88
C PHE A 42 -18.23 16.26 -17.18
N GLU A 43 -18.64 17.53 -17.21
CA GLU A 43 -20.00 17.90 -17.55
C GLU A 43 -20.35 17.51 -19.00
N ARG A 44 -19.50 17.84 -19.97
CA ARG A 44 -19.71 17.45 -21.37
C ARG A 44 -19.79 15.94 -21.53
N PHE A 45 -18.85 15.21 -20.94
CA PHE A 45 -18.84 13.76 -20.96
C PHE A 45 -20.14 13.14 -20.40
N GLU A 46 -20.63 13.62 -19.26
CA GLU A 46 -21.86 13.12 -18.65
C GLU A 46 -23.12 13.49 -19.45
N GLN A 47 -23.14 14.66 -20.10
CA GLN A 47 -24.24 15.05 -21.00
C GLN A 47 -24.27 14.19 -22.26
N GLU A 48 -23.13 13.95 -22.90
CA GLU A 48 -23.00 13.08 -24.07
C GLU A 48 -23.43 11.64 -23.76
N LYS A 49 -23.05 11.12 -22.58
CA LYS A 49 -23.49 9.80 -22.09
C LYS A 49 -25.00 9.69 -21.89
N LYS A 50 -25.67 10.77 -21.45
CA LYS A 50 -27.14 10.80 -21.30
C LYS A 50 -27.86 10.80 -22.65
N LEU A 51 -27.27 11.42 -23.66
CA LEU A 51 -27.87 11.59 -24.98
C LEU A 51 -27.62 10.39 -25.90
N SER A 52 -26.53 9.64 -25.69
CA SER A 52 -26.17 8.48 -26.51
C SER A 52 -26.47 7.16 -25.81
N LYS A 53 -27.51 6.44 -26.27
CA LYS A 53 -27.79 5.04 -25.86
C LYS A 53 -26.67 4.05 -26.26
N ASN A 54 -25.76 4.46 -27.14
CA ASN A 54 -24.66 3.68 -27.69
C ASN A 54 -23.28 4.31 -27.40
N ALA A 55 -23.13 5.08 -26.31
CA ALA A 55 -21.83 5.65 -25.95
C ALA A 55 -20.83 4.51 -25.75
N SER A 56 -19.80 4.44 -26.60
CA SER A 56 -18.85 3.32 -26.68
C SER A 56 -17.90 3.24 -25.49
N SER A 57 -17.74 4.31 -24.72
CA SER A 57 -16.94 4.31 -23.50
C SER A 57 -17.75 4.79 -22.31
N THR A 58 -17.89 3.91 -21.31
CA THR A 58 -18.48 4.24 -20.02
C THR A 58 -17.50 4.84 -19.01
N ASN A 59 -16.19 4.79 -19.34
CA ASN A 59 -15.05 5.11 -18.49
C ASN A 59 -14.69 6.61 -18.51
N TYR A 60 -14.39 7.18 -17.34
CA TYR A 60 -14.01 8.58 -17.15
C TYR A 60 -12.57 8.93 -17.59
N ALA A 61 -11.82 8.01 -18.19
CA ALA A 61 -10.45 8.24 -18.63
C ALA A 61 -10.29 9.47 -19.54
N LEU A 62 -11.24 9.69 -20.45
CA LEU A 62 -11.20 10.82 -21.38
C LEU A 62 -11.29 12.18 -20.66
N PRO A 63 -12.32 12.47 -19.81
CA PRO A 63 -12.37 13.74 -19.09
C PRO A 63 -11.21 13.92 -18.10
N PHE A 64 -10.67 12.85 -17.48
CA PHE A 64 -9.45 12.93 -16.67
C PHE A 64 -8.24 13.33 -17.52
N GLY A 65 -7.98 12.64 -18.63
CA GLY A 65 -6.84 12.90 -19.51
C GLY A 65 -6.88 14.33 -20.10
N ASN A 66 -8.04 14.77 -20.56
CA ASN A 66 -8.23 16.14 -21.04
C ASN A 66 -7.96 17.20 -19.96
N SER A 67 -8.38 16.94 -18.72
CA SER A 67 -8.11 17.85 -17.60
C SER A 67 -6.62 17.93 -17.26
N MET A 68 -5.92 16.80 -17.33
CA MET A 68 -4.47 16.74 -17.12
C MET A 68 -3.69 17.45 -18.23
N LEU A 69 -4.09 17.26 -19.49
CA LEU A 69 -3.49 17.96 -20.63
C LEU A 69 -3.68 19.48 -20.52
N ALA A 70 -4.89 19.94 -20.16
CA ALA A 70 -5.16 21.36 -19.94
C ALA A 70 -4.32 21.94 -18.78
N TYR A 71 -4.11 21.16 -17.71
CA TYR A 71 -3.20 21.57 -16.64
C TYR A 71 -1.76 21.70 -17.17
N PHE A 72 -1.25 20.71 -17.89
CA PHE A 72 0.12 20.75 -18.41
C PHE A 72 0.35 21.82 -19.47
N GLU A 73 -0.67 22.18 -20.25
CA GLU A 73 -0.61 23.32 -21.16
C GLU A 73 -0.46 24.64 -20.41
N LYS A 74 -1.14 24.77 -19.26
CA LYS A 74 -1.06 25.95 -18.40
C LYS A 74 0.22 26.00 -17.55
N TYR A 75 0.74 24.83 -17.15
CA TYR A 75 1.90 24.66 -16.26
C TYR A 75 2.95 23.69 -16.88
N PRO A 76 3.59 24.06 -18.00
CA PRO A 76 4.54 23.20 -18.71
C PRO A 76 5.79 22.85 -17.90
N GLU A 77 6.19 23.71 -16.97
CA GLU A 77 7.27 23.45 -16.02
C GLU A 77 6.93 22.29 -15.07
N LYS A 78 5.67 22.20 -14.63
CA LYS A 78 5.19 21.10 -13.79
C LYS A 78 5.12 19.80 -14.55
N LYS A 79 4.73 19.83 -15.82
CA LYS A 79 4.85 18.69 -16.73
C LYS A 79 6.28 18.17 -16.77
N THR A 80 7.23 19.08 -17.03
CA THR A 80 8.65 18.72 -17.15
C THR A 80 9.21 18.16 -15.85
N GLU A 81 8.88 18.76 -14.71
CA GLU A 81 9.27 18.27 -13.38
C GLU A 81 8.76 16.85 -13.13
N LEU A 82 7.47 16.64 -13.36
CA LEU A 82 6.78 15.36 -13.17
C LEU A 82 7.33 14.27 -14.10
N GLU A 83 7.52 14.59 -15.39
CA GLU A 83 8.05 13.65 -16.38
C GLU A 83 9.50 13.25 -16.10
N ASN A 84 10.34 14.21 -15.68
CA ASN A 84 11.73 13.92 -15.31
C ASN A 84 11.83 12.99 -14.10
N LYS A 85 10.97 13.22 -13.11
CA LYS A 85 10.98 12.51 -11.83
C LYS A 85 10.39 11.10 -11.97
N TYR A 86 9.27 10.95 -12.67
CA TYR A 86 8.48 9.72 -12.64
C TYR A 86 8.23 9.07 -14.00
N GLY A 87 8.56 9.74 -15.11
CA GLY A 87 8.31 9.26 -16.47
C GLY A 87 7.12 9.94 -17.16
N ILE A 88 6.90 9.62 -18.42
CA ILE A 88 5.83 10.20 -19.24
C ILE A 88 4.51 9.50 -18.92
N VAL A 89 3.46 10.24 -18.58
CA VAL A 89 2.12 9.68 -18.42
C VAL A 89 1.57 9.22 -19.76
N ASP A 90 1.09 7.97 -19.82
CA ASP A 90 0.40 7.45 -21.00
C ASP A 90 -1.12 7.51 -20.79
N LEU A 91 -1.74 8.54 -21.36
CA LEU A 91 -3.19 8.76 -21.30
C LEU A 91 -3.98 7.86 -22.26
N LYS A 92 -3.31 7.03 -23.07
CA LYS A 92 -3.98 6.05 -23.94
C LYS A 92 -4.29 4.73 -23.22
N VAL A 93 -3.78 4.57 -22.00
CA VAL A 93 -3.97 3.37 -21.17
C VAL A 93 -4.46 3.80 -19.80
N SER A 94 -5.53 3.19 -19.32
CA SER A 94 -6.12 3.56 -18.02
C SER A 94 -6.69 2.36 -17.28
N SER A 95 -6.91 2.50 -15.97
CA SER A 95 -7.74 1.55 -15.22
C SER A 95 -9.23 1.71 -15.58
N GLN A 96 -10.05 0.74 -15.18
CA GLN A 96 -11.50 0.93 -15.10
C GLN A 96 -11.87 2.05 -14.10
N ASP A 97 -13.10 2.54 -14.21
CA ASP A 97 -13.70 3.43 -13.19
C ASP A 97 -13.77 2.71 -11.83
N ILE A 98 -13.10 3.25 -10.83
CA ILE A 98 -13.17 2.74 -9.46
C ILE A 98 -14.08 3.69 -8.66
N GLY A 99 -15.27 3.20 -8.30
CA GLY A 99 -16.23 3.93 -7.48
C GLY A 99 -16.04 3.67 -5.97
N GLY A 100 -16.50 4.61 -5.14
CA GLY A 100 -16.57 4.43 -3.69
C GLY A 100 -17.73 3.55 -3.23
N ASP A 101 -17.85 3.33 -1.92
CA ASP A 101 -18.92 2.51 -1.29
C ASP A 101 -20.31 3.02 -1.65
N GLU A 102 -21.34 2.24 -1.32
CA GLU A 102 -22.72 2.70 -1.45
C GLU A 102 -22.88 4.08 -0.78
N GLY A 103 -23.19 5.11 -1.58
CA GLY A 103 -23.27 6.51 -1.15
C GLY A 103 -22.08 7.41 -1.54
N ASP A 104 -20.96 6.85 -2.02
CA ASP A 104 -19.80 7.62 -2.49
C ASP A 104 -19.79 7.74 -4.02
N ASN A 105 -20.15 8.95 -4.49
CA ASN A 105 -20.27 9.28 -5.90
C ASN A 105 -18.98 9.83 -6.53
N ARG A 106 -17.84 9.77 -5.83
CA ARG A 106 -16.53 10.11 -6.38
C ARG A 106 -16.13 9.11 -7.48
N LYS A 107 -15.27 9.55 -8.40
CA LYS A 107 -14.64 8.66 -9.39
C LYS A 107 -13.13 8.71 -9.22
N LEU A 108 -12.53 7.53 -9.20
CA LEU A 108 -11.10 7.31 -9.13
C LEU A 108 -10.63 6.55 -10.37
N LEU A 109 -9.51 6.98 -10.93
CA LEU A 109 -8.87 6.34 -12.07
C LEU A 109 -7.35 6.37 -11.95
N PHE A 110 -6.67 5.45 -12.63
CA PHE A 110 -5.22 5.38 -12.68
C PHE A 110 -4.70 5.42 -14.12
N PHE A 111 -3.59 6.14 -14.33
CA PHE A 111 -2.81 6.10 -15.58
C PHE A 111 -1.36 5.69 -15.29
N PRO A 112 -0.71 4.91 -16.15
CA PRO A 112 0.68 4.55 -15.99
C PRO A 112 1.61 5.70 -16.39
N MET A 113 2.76 5.77 -15.72
CA MET A 113 3.86 6.65 -16.11
C MET A 113 5.08 5.82 -16.50
N LEU A 114 5.63 6.09 -17.68
CA LEU A 114 6.66 5.27 -18.31
C LEU A 114 8.00 5.99 -18.42
N LYS A 115 9.07 5.26 -18.13
CA LYS A 115 10.44 5.64 -18.46
C LYS A 115 11.10 4.47 -19.16
N ASP A 116 11.59 4.71 -20.37
CA ASP A 116 12.27 3.71 -21.20
C ASP A 116 11.46 2.40 -21.36
N GLY A 117 10.14 2.53 -21.57
CA GLY A 117 9.22 1.40 -21.74
C GLY A 117 8.86 0.65 -20.46
N LYS A 118 9.32 1.12 -19.29
CA LYS A 118 8.96 0.56 -17.98
C LYS A 118 8.02 1.48 -17.24
N VAL A 119 7.00 0.91 -16.60
CA VAL A 119 6.10 1.63 -15.71
C VAL A 119 6.85 1.92 -14.41
N THR A 120 7.09 3.19 -14.13
CA THR A 120 7.90 3.68 -13.00
C THR A 120 7.07 4.31 -11.89
N ALA A 121 5.84 4.72 -12.22
CA ALA A 121 4.84 5.26 -11.30
C ALA A 121 3.44 5.09 -11.89
N VAL A 122 2.42 5.40 -11.09
CA VAL A 122 1.04 5.57 -11.54
C VAL A 122 0.52 6.92 -11.06
N ILE A 123 -0.25 7.61 -11.89
CA ILE A 123 -0.95 8.84 -11.49
C ILE A 123 -2.41 8.50 -11.21
N ALA A 124 -2.86 8.84 -10.01
CA ALA A 124 -4.24 8.70 -9.57
C ALA A 124 -4.99 10.01 -9.86
N GLY A 125 -6.13 9.93 -10.55
CA GLY A 125 -7.06 11.03 -10.70
C GLY A 125 -8.30 10.79 -9.86
N VAL A 126 -8.69 11.78 -9.06
CA VAL A 126 -9.92 11.72 -8.25
C VAL A 126 -10.77 12.96 -8.48
N ILE A 127 -12.02 12.73 -8.88
CA ILE A 127 -13.05 13.78 -9.04
C ILE A 127 -14.13 13.60 -7.98
N ASN A 128 -14.52 14.71 -7.32
CA ASN A 128 -15.58 14.70 -6.32
C ASN A 128 -16.97 14.44 -6.94
N ALA A 129 -17.97 14.17 -6.09
CA ALA A 129 -19.35 13.87 -6.51
C ALA A 129 -19.97 15.00 -7.35
N GLU A 130 -19.67 16.24 -6.98
CA GLU A 130 -20.19 17.45 -7.61
C GLU A 130 -19.51 17.76 -8.96
N ARG A 131 -18.37 17.12 -9.25
CA ARG A 131 -17.53 17.33 -10.44
C ARG A 131 -16.91 18.72 -10.53
N ASP A 132 -16.82 19.44 -9.43
CA ASP A 132 -16.27 20.80 -9.35
C ASP A 132 -14.83 20.83 -8.76
N TYR A 133 -14.32 19.67 -8.33
CA TYR A 133 -12.98 19.53 -7.78
C TYR A 133 -12.31 18.24 -8.24
N LEU A 134 -11.15 18.42 -8.88
CA LEU A 134 -10.28 17.37 -9.41
C LEU A 134 -8.90 17.52 -8.79
N TYR A 135 -8.33 16.42 -8.31
CA TYR A 135 -6.92 16.38 -7.94
C TYR A 135 -6.24 15.17 -8.59
N PHE A 136 -4.94 15.34 -8.84
CA PHE A 136 -4.06 14.27 -9.29
C PHE A 136 -2.95 14.06 -8.28
N ASP A 137 -2.58 12.81 -8.06
CA ASP A 137 -1.43 12.47 -7.24
C ASP A 137 -0.60 11.37 -7.90
N VAL A 138 0.73 11.46 -7.77
CA VAL A 138 1.65 10.50 -8.37
C VAL A 138 2.12 9.54 -7.29
N HIS A 139 1.91 8.25 -7.54
CA HIS A 139 2.31 7.19 -6.66
C HIS A 139 3.43 6.35 -7.28
N GLN A 140 4.54 6.27 -6.55
CA GLN A 140 5.69 5.43 -6.86
C GLN A 140 5.99 4.53 -5.65
N ASN A 141 6.43 3.29 -5.92
CA ASN A 141 7.08 2.28 -5.06
C ASN A 141 7.19 2.54 -3.53
N THR A 142 6.08 2.84 -2.87
CA THR A 142 6.04 3.15 -1.42
C THR A 142 4.99 2.32 -0.67
N HIS A 143 4.06 1.66 -1.37
CA HIS A 143 3.00 0.83 -0.79
C HIS A 143 2.71 -0.41 -1.67
N SER A 144 2.30 -1.53 -1.06
CA SER A 144 2.01 -2.79 -1.79
C SER A 144 0.94 -2.62 -2.87
N ASP A 145 -0.06 -1.78 -2.61
CA ASP A 145 -1.13 -1.50 -3.58
C ASP A 145 -0.60 -0.72 -4.80
N VAL A 146 0.35 0.19 -4.59
CA VAL A 146 1.01 0.94 -5.68
C VAL A 146 1.89 0.01 -6.50
N PHE A 147 2.59 -0.93 -5.86
CA PHE A 147 3.34 -1.97 -6.58
C PHE A 147 2.44 -2.87 -7.41
N TYR A 148 1.29 -3.28 -6.86
CA TYR A 148 0.30 -4.04 -7.61
C TYR A 148 -0.16 -3.28 -8.86
N LEU A 149 -0.49 -1.99 -8.72
CA LEU A 149 -0.89 -1.15 -9.85
C LEU A 149 0.21 -1.03 -10.91
N ILE A 150 1.43 -0.67 -10.49
CA ILE A 150 2.59 -0.56 -11.39
C ILE A 150 2.81 -1.88 -12.13
N ASN A 151 2.76 -3.01 -11.44
CA ASN A 151 2.93 -4.32 -12.04
C ASN A 151 1.81 -4.68 -13.01
N LYS A 152 0.55 -4.32 -12.70
CA LYS A 152 -0.58 -4.55 -13.62
C LYS A 152 -0.44 -3.77 -14.91
N PHE A 153 -0.07 -2.50 -14.83
CA PHE A 153 0.23 -1.71 -16.03
C PHE A 153 1.46 -2.27 -16.76
N GLN A 154 2.53 -2.65 -16.05
CA GLN A 154 3.71 -3.24 -16.67
C GLN A 154 3.39 -4.56 -17.39
N GLN A 155 2.52 -5.40 -16.82
CA GLN A 155 2.05 -6.63 -17.45
C GLN A 155 1.32 -6.35 -18.77
N TYR A 156 0.46 -5.32 -18.80
CA TYR A 156 -0.20 -4.90 -20.04
C TYR A 156 0.85 -4.55 -21.13
N TYR A 157 1.86 -3.73 -20.81
CA TYR A 157 2.89 -3.38 -21.79
C TYR A 157 3.76 -4.57 -22.20
N ASN A 158 4.08 -5.48 -21.27
CA ASN A 158 4.85 -6.69 -21.56
C ASN A 158 4.07 -7.67 -22.46
N SER A 159 2.74 -7.73 -22.31
CA SER A 159 1.87 -8.62 -23.09
C SER A 159 1.58 -8.10 -24.51
N ARG A 160 1.90 -6.82 -24.77
CA ARG A 160 1.60 -6.16 -26.04
C ARG A 160 2.67 -6.51 -27.08
N SER A 161 2.59 -7.71 -27.67
CA SER A 161 3.28 -7.98 -28.93
C SER A 161 2.60 -7.18 -30.06
N LEU A 162 3.39 -6.35 -30.76
CA LEU A 162 3.10 -5.61 -31.99
C LEU A 162 1.91 -6.17 -32.79
N ASN A 163 0.69 -5.65 -32.58
CA ASN A 163 -0.44 -5.67 -33.53
C ASN A 163 -1.69 -5.04 -32.88
N LYS A 164 -1.77 -3.71 -32.87
CA LYS A 164 -3.07 -3.04 -32.92
C LYS A 164 -2.93 -1.67 -33.58
N SER A 165 -3.77 -1.47 -34.58
CA SER A 165 -3.97 -0.25 -35.35
C SER A 165 -4.29 0.93 -34.43
N ASP A 166 -3.72 2.08 -34.77
CA ASP A 166 -3.99 3.39 -34.18
C ASP A 166 -5.50 3.65 -34.19
N THR A 167 -6.13 3.52 -33.03
CA THR A 167 -7.53 3.86 -32.80
C THR A 167 -7.55 4.85 -31.66
N THR A 168 -8.46 5.82 -31.70
CA THR A 168 -8.67 6.83 -30.65
C THR A 168 -9.30 6.26 -29.37
N GLU A 169 -9.29 4.93 -29.22
CA GLU A 169 -9.88 4.20 -28.11
C GLU A 169 -8.85 4.05 -27.00
N ILE A 170 -9.21 4.45 -25.79
CA ILE A 170 -8.35 4.29 -24.60
C ILE A 170 -8.41 2.81 -24.21
N ASP A 171 -7.25 2.14 -24.16
CA ASP A 171 -7.17 0.76 -23.71
C ASP A 171 -7.40 0.71 -22.19
N GLU A 172 -8.46 0.02 -21.77
CA GLU A 172 -8.82 -0.16 -20.35
C GLU A 172 -8.18 -1.43 -19.79
N ILE A 173 -7.57 -1.32 -18.61
CA ILE A 173 -7.03 -2.45 -17.84
C ILE A 173 -7.90 -2.70 -16.61
N ILE A 174 -8.37 -3.93 -16.46
CA ILE A 174 -9.15 -4.35 -15.29
C ILE A 174 -8.23 -4.61 -14.10
N ILE A 175 -8.38 -3.77 -13.07
CA ILE A 175 -7.69 -3.88 -11.78
C ILE A 175 -8.61 -4.63 -10.80
N THR A 176 -8.37 -5.94 -10.60
CA THR A 176 -9.26 -6.85 -9.85
C THR A 176 -9.17 -6.77 -8.31
N VAL A 177 -8.69 -5.66 -7.76
CA VAL A 177 -8.68 -5.48 -6.29
C VAL A 177 -10.03 -4.91 -5.88
N THR A 178 -10.66 -5.49 -4.85
CA THR A 178 -11.91 -5.02 -4.25
C THR A 178 -11.69 -3.71 -3.51
N ARG A 179 -11.39 -2.64 -4.27
CA ARG A 179 -10.66 -1.45 -3.83
C ARG A 179 -9.34 -1.82 -3.14
N PRO A 180 -8.18 -1.36 -3.61
CA PRO A 180 -7.07 -1.23 -2.67
C PRO A 180 -7.59 -0.36 -1.52
N ILE A 181 -7.81 -0.96 -0.35
CA ILE A 181 -8.63 -0.44 0.79
C ILE A 181 -8.10 0.90 1.35
N LYS A 182 -7.06 1.47 0.72
CA LYS A 182 -6.43 2.75 1.05
C LYS A 182 -6.11 3.67 -0.14
N LEU A 183 -6.73 3.50 -1.32
CA LEU A 183 -6.64 4.54 -2.38
C LEU A 183 -7.66 5.68 -2.21
N THR A 184 -8.40 5.69 -1.10
CA THR A 184 -9.01 6.91 -0.57
C THR A 184 -8.04 7.55 0.43
N MET A 185 -7.08 8.35 -0.05
CA MET A 185 -6.32 9.19 0.88
C MET A 185 -6.16 10.61 0.33
N TYR A 186 -7.22 11.39 0.51
CA TYR A 186 -7.24 12.64 1.26
C TYR A 186 -8.71 13.02 1.28
N ASP A 187 -9.42 12.61 2.32
CA ASP A 187 -10.59 13.41 2.67
C ASP A 187 -10.02 14.68 3.30
N VAL A 188 -10.07 15.79 2.55
CA VAL A 188 -9.82 17.14 3.09
C VAL A 188 -10.68 17.38 4.36
N TRP A 189 -11.71 16.56 4.61
CA TRP A 189 -12.69 16.70 5.69
C TRP A 189 -12.51 15.77 6.91
N SER A 190 -11.68 14.73 6.89
CA SER A 190 -11.53 13.83 8.05
C SER A 190 -10.08 13.84 8.57
N GLY A 191 -9.79 14.76 9.50
CA GLY A 191 -8.45 15.06 10.06
C GLY A 191 -7.75 13.93 10.83
N GLY A 192 -7.46 12.81 10.19
CA GLY A 192 -6.63 11.72 10.72
C GLY A 192 -5.51 11.41 9.72
N GLY A 193 -4.29 11.79 10.07
CA GLY A 193 -3.10 11.67 9.21
C GLY A 193 -2.90 10.28 8.62
N GLY A 194 -2.72 10.25 7.31
CA GLY A 194 -2.39 9.05 6.54
C GLY A 194 -1.09 9.21 5.75
N ILE A 195 -0.57 8.04 5.36
CA ILE A 195 0.68 7.60 4.73
C ILE A 195 1.57 8.66 4.03
N GLY A 196 2.78 8.80 4.58
CA GLY A 196 4.04 8.84 3.81
C GLY A 196 4.28 10.07 2.95
N SER A 197 4.77 11.13 3.58
CA SER A 197 5.24 12.38 2.99
C SER A 197 6.03 12.20 1.68
N GLY A 198 5.53 12.80 0.59
CA GLY A 198 6.29 13.02 -0.63
C GLY A 198 5.45 13.01 -1.92
N GLY A 199 4.51 13.95 -2.08
CA GLY A 199 3.81 14.18 -3.35
C GLY A 199 2.69 15.20 -3.22
N HIS A 200 2.92 16.43 -3.67
CA HIS A 200 1.89 17.47 -3.81
C HIS A 200 2.15 18.18 -5.14
N ASP A 201 1.99 17.46 -6.26
CA ASP A 201 2.49 18.00 -7.53
C ASP A 201 1.40 18.77 -8.30
N MET A 202 0.11 18.53 -8.06
CA MET A 202 -0.98 19.06 -8.91
C MET A 202 -2.28 19.44 -8.15
N GLY A 203 -2.18 20.30 -7.14
CA GLY A 203 -3.33 20.83 -6.39
C GLY A 203 -4.02 22.00 -7.11
N GLY A 204 -5.26 21.82 -7.56
CA GLY A 204 -6.11 22.87 -8.13
C GLY A 204 -7.09 23.44 -7.10
N GLY A 205 -6.59 24.18 -6.10
CA GLY A 205 -7.44 24.82 -5.09
C GLY A 205 -6.84 26.13 -4.57
N PRO A 206 -7.66 27.16 -4.25
CA PRO A 206 -7.16 28.43 -3.75
C PRO A 206 -6.76 28.27 -2.26
N GLY A 207 -5.45 28.22 -1.93
CA GLY A 207 -5.07 28.28 -0.52
C GLY A 207 -3.64 27.98 -0.03
N ASP A 208 -2.69 27.50 -0.83
CA ASP A 208 -1.41 27.05 -0.26
C ASP A 208 -0.36 28.16 -0.02
N TYR A 209 -0.49 28.82 1.14
CA TYR A 209 0.62 29.46 1.85
C TYR A 209 0.51 29.18 3.37
N GLY A 210 1.56 28.63 3.98
CA GLY A 210 1.71 28.64 5.44
C GLY A 210 2.66 27.58 6.00
N GLY A 211 3.90 27.97 6.28
CA GLY A 211 4.92 27.11 6.88
C GLY A 211 4.76 26.86 8.39
N GLY A 212 5.62 25.98 8.92
CA GLY A 212 5.80 25.81 10.36
C GLY A 212 6.52 24.50 10.70
N GLY A 213 7.83 24.60 10.95
CA GLY A 213 8.63 23.48 11.47
C GLY A 213 8.33 23.19 12.94
N GLY A 214 8.55 21.93 13.34
CA GLY A 214 8.50 21.50 14.74
C GLY A 214 9.07 20.09 14.88
N GLY A 215 10.23 19.98 15.53
CA GLY A 215 10.96 18.73 15.70
C GLY A 215 10.24 17.72 16.59
N ALA A 216 10.32 16.45 16.21
CA ALA A 216 9.94 15.31 17.04
C ALA A 216 11.14 14.39 17.21
N SER A 217 11.42 14.07 18.46
CA SER A 217 12.43 13.13 18.95
C SER A 217 12.31 11.76 18.28
N THR A 218 13.45 11.21 17.89
CA THR A 218 13.60 9.88 17.29
C THR A 218 13.12 8.78 18.26
N PRO A 219 12.14 7.94 17.87
CA PRO A 219 11.82 6.73 18.62
C PRO A 219 12.95 5.72 18.47
N ASN A 220 13.34 5.09 19.57
CA ASN A 220 14.40 4.08 19.68
C ASN A 220 14.49 3.16 18.46
N GLN A 221 15.68 3.16 17.87
CA GLN A 221 16.11 2.27 16.80
C GLN A 221 16.10 0.82 17.33
N PRO A 222 15.35 -0.13 16.74
CA PRO A 222 15.49 -1.53 17.09
C PRO A 222 16.91 -1.99 16.71
N THR A 223 17.64 -2.51 17.68
CA THR A 223 18.92 -3.16 17.47
C THR A 223 18.72 -4.38 16.58
N ASN A 224 19.68 -4.61 15.68
CA ASN A 224 19.71 -5.72 14.75
C ASN A 224 19.88 -7.03 15.56
N THR A 225 18.77 -7.57 16.06
CA THR A 225 18.75 -8.80 16.88
C THR A 225 18.78 -9.99 15.93
N ASN A 226 19.56 -11.01 16.29
CA ASN A 226 19.60 -12.22 15.47
C ASN A 226 18.21 -12.93 15.52
N PRO A 227 17.88 -13.79 14.53
CA PRO A 227 16.58 -14.43 14.48
C PRO A 227 16.15 -15.22 15.73
N CYS A 228 17.12 -15.78 16.47
CA CYS A 228 16.88 -16.47 17.74
C CYS A 228 16.39 -15.51 18.83
N GLU A 229 17.12 -14.41 19.04
CA GLU A 229 16.75 -13.37 20.01
C GLU A 229 15.41 -12.74 19.65
N GLN A 230 15.18 -12.46 18.37
CA GLN A 230 13.90 -11.94 17.90
C GLN A 230 12.75 -12.89 18.25
N THR A 231 12.90 -14.19 17.96
CA THR A 231 11.90 -15.20 18.29
C THR A 231 11.68 -15.29 19.80
N LYS A 232 12.75 -15.38 20.60
CA LYS A 232 12.66 -15.40 22.07
C LYS A 232 11.93 -14.16 22.59
N ASN A 233 12.25 -12.99 22.06
CA ASN A 233 11.60 -11.74 22.44
C ASN A 233 10.12 -11.75 22.10
N ILE A 234 9.70 -12.23 20.93
CA ILE A 234 8.28 -12.27 20.56
C ILE A 234 7.50 -13.29 21.40
N VAL A 235 8.04 -14.49 21.60
CA VAL A 235 7.34 -15.58 22.31
C VAL A 235 7.22 -15.31 23.81
N ASN A 236 8.22 -14.67 24.41
CA ASN A 236 8.26 -14.38 25.84
C ASN A 236 7.80 -12.96 26.19
N ASN A 237 7.55 -12.08 25.20
CA ASN A 237 7.05 -10.74 25.46
C ASN A 237 5.65 -10.79 26.08
N SER A 238 5.48 -10.10 27.19
CA SER A 238 4.26 -10.11 27.99
C SER A 238 3.03 -9.56 27.27
N LYS A 239 3.22 -8.76 26.20
CA LYS A 239 2.14 -8.22 25.36
C LYS A 239 1.71 -9.18 24.26
N SER A 240 2.64 -9.84 23.56
CA SER A 240 2.35 -10.76 22.46
C SER A 240 1.94 -12.14 22.94
N LYS A 241 2.50 -12.61 24.07
CA LYS A 241 2.24 -13.95 24.62
C LYS A 241 0.74 -14.27 24.80
N PRO A 242 -0.10 -13.39 25.38
CA PRO A 242 -1.54 -13.65 25.49
C PRO A 242 -2.24 -13.88 24.13
N ALA A 243 -1.83 -13.17 23.08
CA ALA A 243 -2.37 -13.37 21.73
C ALA A 243 -1.94 -14.72 21.16
N ILE A 244 -0.68 -15.11 21.34
CA ILE A 244 -0.16 -16.42 20.93
C ILE A 244 -0.86 -17.56 21.69
N ASP A 245 -1.06 -17.40 23.00
CA ASP A 245 -1.75 -18.40 23.82
C ASP A 245 -3.24 -18.52 23.43
N SER A 246 -3.87 -17.41 23.03
CA SER A 246 -5.22 -17.42 22.44
C SER A 246 -5.27 -18.26 21.14
N LEU A 247 -4.28 -18.08 20.25
CA LEU A 247 -4.17 -18.88 19.02
C LEU A 247 -3.94 -20.37 19.31
N LYS A 248 -3.12 -20.71 20.30
CA LYS A 248 -2.95 -22.11 20.74
C LYS A 248 -4.28 -22.72 21.18
N ALA A 249 -5.05 -21.99 21.99
CA ALA A 249 -6.37 -22.43 22.44
C ALA A 249 -7.41 -22.51 21.29
N LYS A 250 -7.27 -21.66 20.26
CA LYS A 250 -8.12 -21.66 19.07
C LYS A 250 -7.80 -22.81 18.11
N SER A 251 -6.53 -23.21 18.01
CA SER A 251 -6.06 -24.23 17.06
C SER A 251 -6.89 -25.52 17.08
N SER A 252 -7.35 -25.96 18.26
CA SER A 252 -8.13 -27.19 18.44
C SER A 252 -9.62 -27.06 18.07
N LYS A 253 -10.11 -25.85 17.76
CA LYS A 253 -11.54 -25.54 17.56
C LYS A 253 -11.96 -25.39 16.09
N GLY A 254 -11.00 -25.47 15.16
CA GLY A 254 -11.24 -25.21 13.74
C GLY A 254 -11.35 -23.72 13.38
N GLY A 255 -11.17 -23.41 12.10
CA GLY A 255 -10.95 -22.06 11.59
C GLY A 255 -9.62 -21.45 12.07
N GLU A 256 -9.07 -20.54 11.28
CA GLU A 256 -7.85 -19.82 11.64
C GLU A 256 -8.17 -18.41 12.12
N ASP A 257 -7.56 -18.04 13.24
CA ASP A 257 -7.46 -16.66 13.69
C ASP A 257 -6.00 -16.22 13.56
N GLY A 258 -5.78 -14.91 13.48
CA GLY A 258 -4.44 -14.34 13.51
C GLY A 258 -4.35 -13.00 14.21
N TYR A 259 -3.12 -12.62 14.52
CA TYR A 259 -2.75 -11.33 15.09
C TYR A 259 -1.54 -10.79 14.36
N LYS A 260 -1.56 -9.51 14.00
CA LYS A 260 -0.34 -8.79 13.61
C LYS A 260 0.36 -8.30 14.87
N ILE A 261 1.69 -8.31 14.88
CA ILE A 261 2.50 -7.96 16.04
C ILE A 261 3.42 -6.79 15.69
N LYS A 262 3.37 -5.72 16.49
CA LYS A 262 4.25 -4.55 16.36
C LYS A 262 5.65 -4.85 16.91
N GLY A 263 6.61 -3.97 16.64
CA GLY A 263 7.97 -4.14 17.13
C GLY A 263 8.17 -4.08 18.65
N ASP A 264 7.19 -3.54 19.38
CA ASP A 264 7.18 -3.58 20.84
C ASP A 264 6.42 -4.80 21.41
N GLY A 265 5.99 -5.73 20.54
CA GLY A 265 5.18 -6.91 20.87
C GLY A 265 3.69 -6.65 20.99
N THR A 266 3.20 -5.41 20.82
CA THR A 266 1.77 -5.11 20.92
C THR A 266 1.01 -5.81 19.77
N PRO A 267 0.00 -6.66 20.07
CA PRO A 267 -0.81 -7.31 19.05
C PRO A 267 -1.88 -6.37 18.47
N SER A 268 -2.33 -6.64 17.24
CA SER A 268 -3.56 -6.09 16.69
C SER A 268 -4.80 -6.66 17.41
N LYS A 269 -5.99 -6.22 17.00
CA LYS A 269 -7.20 -7.01 17.25
C LYS A 269 -7.08 -8.37 16.55
N VAL A 270 -7.84 -9.36 17.05
CA VAL A 270 -7.95 -10.67 16.40
C VAL A 270 -8.47 -10.48 14.98
N ILE A 271 -7.89 -11.23 14.05
CA ILE A 271 -8.27 -11.28 12.65
C ILE A 271 -8.85 -12.66 12.42
N HIS A 272 -10.14 -12.72 12.12
CA HIS A 272 -10.81 -13.98 11.81
C HIS A 272 -10.53 -14.35 10.34
N GLY A 273 -9.92 -15.50 10.15
CA GLY A 273 -9.62 -16.08 8.85
C GLY A 273 -10.68 -17.06 8.37
N GLN A 274 -10.29 -17.87 7.40
CA GLN A 274 -11.07 -18.96 6.82
C GLN A 274 -10.75 -20.28 7.51
N ALA A 275 -11.13 -21.41 6.89
CA ALA A 275 -10.86 -22.74 7.42
C ALA A 275 -9.36 -23.06 7.60
N HIS A 276 -8.52 -22.55 6.68
CA HIS A 276 -7.08 -22.87 6.60
C HIS A 276 -6.25 -21.68 6.06
N SER A 277 -6.72 -20.45 6.31
CA SER A 277 -5.96 -19.26 5.93
C SER A 277 -6.35 -18.03 6.73
N VAL A 278 -5.40 -17.14 6.98
CA VAL A 278 -5.64 -15.80 7.52
C VAL A 278 -5.05 -14.77 6.58
N ASN A 279 -5.83 -13.77 6.20
CA ASN A 279 -5.32 -12.59 5.51
C ASN A 279 -5.01 -11.50 6.54
N PHE A 280 -3.73 -11.19 6.76
CA PHE A 280 -3.32 -10.15 7.71
C PHE A 280 -3.69 -8.73 7.24
N GLY A 281 -4.14 -8.55 6.00
CA GLY A 281 -4.48 -7.27 5.40
C GLY A 281 -3.26 -6.36 5.32
N ASP A 282 -3.45 -5.08 5.67
CA ASP A 282 -2.38 -4.08 5.75
C ASP A 282 -1.33 -4.43 6.82
N LYS A 283 -0.06 -4.43 6.41
CA LYS A 283 1.08 -4.83 7.23
C LYS A 283 1.87 -3.62 7.77
N GLY A 284 1.49 -2.41 7.38
CA GLY A 284 2.13 -1.17 7.82
C GLY A 284 2.17 -1.03 9.34
N GLY A 285 3.35 -0.73 9.87
CA GLY A 285 3.57 -0.54 11.31
C GLY A 285 3.63 -1.82 12.15
N TYR A 286 3.55 -3.00 11.53
CA TYR A 286 3.72 -4.30 12.19
C TYR A 286 5.02 -4.95 11.72
N GLN A 287 5.66 -5.73 12.61
CA GLN A 287 6.85 -6.51 12.27
C GLN A 287 6.49 -7.89 11.72
N GLY A 288 5.37 -8.48 12.16
CA GLY A 288 5.01 -9.81 11.70
C GLY A 288 3.58 -10.20 12.04
N GLY A 289 3.27 -11.45 11.76
CA GLY A 289 1.97 -12.06 12.04
C GLY A 289 2.11 -13.36 12.80
N TYR A 290 1.09 -13.73 13.55
CA TYR A 290 0.88 -15.08 14.07
C TYR A 290 -0.51 -15.54 13.70
N HIS A 291 -0.67 -16.82 13.36
CA HIS A 291 -1.98 -17.46 13.23
C HIS A 291 -1.98 -18.88 13.81
N ASN A 292 -3.16 -19.44 14.01
CA ASN A 292 -3.26 -20.85 14.33
C ASN A 292 -3.51 -21.66 13.05
N HIS A 293 -2.95 -22.87 13.00
CA HIS A 293 -3.41 -23.90 12.07
C HIS A 293 -4.52 -24.71 12.73
N THR A 294 -5.34 -25.38 11.92
CA THR A 294 -6.49 -26.17 12.38
C THR A 294 -6.19 -27.67 12.43
N PRO A 295 -7.07 -28.51 13.02
CA PRO A 295 -6.80 -29.94 13.18
C PRO A 295 -6.68 -30.72 11.86
N THR A 296 -7.25 -30.20 10.77
CA THR A 296 -7.36 -30.91 9.48
C THR A 296 -6.42 -30.38 8.40
N GLY A 297 -5.46 -29.51 8.75
CA GLY A 297 -4.46 -28.94 7.84
C GLY A 297 -3.06 -29.51 8.02
N ILE A 298 -2.12 -29.05 7.18
CA ILE A 298 -0.69 -29.34 7.34
C ILE A 298 -0.15 -28.40 8.42
N PRO A 299 0.41 -28.90 9.54
CA PRO A 299 0.94 -28.06 10.61
C PRO A 299 2.35 -27.55 10.25
N MET A 300 2.45 -26.82 9.13
CA MET A 300 3.65 -26.12 8.66
C MET A 300 3.23 -24.89 7.84
N LEU A 301 4.03 -23.82 7.94
CA LEU A 301 3.83 -22.60 7.14
C LEU A 301 3.79 -22.94 5.64
N SER A 302 2.70 -22.56 5.01
CA SER A 302 2.37 -22.82 3.60
C SER A 302 2.98 -21.78 2.65
N PRO A 303 2.93 -21.99 1.32
CA PRO A 303 3.37 -20.97 0.37
C PRO A 303 2.66 -19.61 0.54
N PRO A 304 1.33 -19.52 0.76
CA PRO A 304 0.68 -18.27 1.11
C PRO A 304 1.22 -17.61 2.40
N ASP A 305 1.61 -18.40 3.41
CA ASP A 305 2.22 -17.86 4.62
C ASP A 305 3.60 -17.24 4.33
N ILE A 306 4.41 -17.90 3.50
CA ILE A 306 5.71 -17.40 3.05
C ILE A 306 5.54 -16.12 2.22
N ASP A 307 4.54 -16.04 1.34
CA ASP A 307 4.23 -14.80 0.62
C ASP A 307 3.83 -13.66 1.58
N GLN A 308 3.02 -13.95 2.60
CA GLN A 308 2.69 -12.96 3.61
C GLN A 308 3.92 -12.49 4.41
N LEU A 309 4.88 -13.38 4.69
CA LEU A 309 6.18 -13.01 5.29
C LEU A 309 6.95 -12.00 4.42
N LEU A 310 7.01 -12.21 3.10
CA LEU A 310 7.65 -11.26 2.19
C LEU A 310 6.94 -9.91 2.20
N GLN A 311 5.61 -9.90 2.23
CA GLN A 311 4.85 -8.67 2.33
C GLN A 311 5.10 -7.94 3.67
N PHE A 312 5.31 -8.65 4.79
CA PHE A 312 5.74 -8.04 6.04
C PHE A 312 7.16 -7.46 5.93
N ALA A 313 8.07 -8.14 5.23
CA ALA A 313 9.42 -7.64 4.97
C ALA A 313 9.40 -6.35 4.13
N LEU A 314 8.58 -6.30 3.09
CA LEU A 314 8.39 -5.10 2.26
C LEU A 314 7.78 -3.94 3.06
N ALA A 315 6.85 -4.22 3.96
CA ALA A 315 6.23 -3.20 4.82
C ALA A 315 7.20 -2.53 5.80
N GLN A 316 8.39 -3.10 6.04
CA GLN A 316 9.45 -2.47 6.84
C GLN A 316 10.18 -1.34 6.11
N GLY A 317 10.03 -1.26 4.78
CA GLY A 317 10.72 -0.29 3.93
C GLY A 317 12.20 -0.61 3.66
N ASN A 318 12.81 0.19 2.78
CA ASN A 318 14.20 0.05 2.33
C ASN A 318 15.18 1.05 3.00
N GLY A 319 14.74 1.76 4.05
CA GLY A 319 15.57 2.74 4.76
C GLY A 319 16.79 2.11 5.42
N ALA A 320 17.85 2.88 5.66
CA ALA A 320 19.07 2.41 6.32
C ALA A 320 18.97 2.57 7.86
N PRO A 321 19.24 1.52 8.67
CA PRO A 321 19.51 0.14 8.27
C PRO A 321 18.24 -0.57 7.78
N THR A 322 18.36 -1.45 6.78
CA THR A 322 17.20 -2.17 6.21
C THR A 322 16.53 -2.99 7.28
N LYS A 323 15.27 -2.67 7.59
CA LYS A 323 14.49 -3.36 8.64
C LYS A 323 13.76 -4.59 8.15
N ALA A 324 13.88 -4.94 6.87
CA ALA A 324 13.23 -6.11 6.25
C ALA A 324 13.48 -7.41 7.04
N SER A 325 14.67 -7.57 7.61
CA SER A 325 15.04 -8.73 8.44
C SER A 325 14.30 -8.85 9.77
N ASN A 326 13.58 -7.80 10.19
CA ASN A 326 12.70 -7.88 11.36
C ASN A 326 11.37 -8.56 11.05
N ALA A 327 11.10 -8.89 9.78
CA ALA A 327 9.84 -9.51 9.41
C ALA A 327 9.75 -10.97 9.86
N PHE A 328 8.58 -11.36 10.34
CA PHE A 328 8.33 -12.75 10.73
C PHE A 328 6.88 -13.17 10.51
N ILE A 329 6.68 -14.48 10.40
CA ILE A 329 5.37 -15.12 10.50
C ILE A 329 5.48 -16.32 11.43
N GLY A 330 4.59 -16.41 12.41
CA GLY A 330 4.51 -17.50 13.36
C GLY A 330 3.24 -18.31 13.18
N MET A 331 3.30 -19.60 13.50
CA MET A 331 2.10 -20.41 13.59
C MET A 331 2.12 -21.33 14.80
N VAL A 332 0.93 -21.69 15.27
CA VAL A 332 0.72 -22.70 16.31
C VAL A 332 -0.33 -23.71 15.85
N ALA A 333 -0.08 -25.00 16.08
CA ALA A 333 -0.97 -26.07 15.66
C ALA A 333 -1.40 -26.98 16.84
N PRO A 334 -2.51 -27.73 16.71
CA PRO A 334 -3.08 -28.52 17.82
C PRO A 334 -2.18 -29.63 18.34
N ASN A 335 -1.29 -30.15 17.51
CA ASN A 335 -0.33 -31.21 17.85
C ASN A 335 0.92 -30.70 18.57
N GLY A 336 0.93 -29.44 19.03
CA GLY A 336 2.06 -28.82 19.69
C GLY A 336 3.12 -28.27 18.73
N MET A 337 2.90 -28.38 17.42
CA MET A 337 3.82 -27.80 16.44
C MET A 337 3.73 -26.28 16.50
N TYR A 338 4.88 -25.66 16.68
CA TYR A 338 5.00 -24.24 16.88
C TYR A 338 6.27 -23.75 16.16
N TYR A 339 6.05 -22.99 15.09
CA TYR A 339 7.12 -22.46 14.26
C TYR A 339 7.04 -20.95 14.14
N VAL A 340 8.21 -20.34 13.97
CA VAL A 340 8.37 -18.96 13.52
C VAL A 340 9.30 -18.99 12.32
N ALA A 341 8.93 -18.32 11.25
CA ALA A 341 9.81 -18.04 10.12
C ALA A 341 10.14 -16.55 10.14
N THR A 342 11.43 -16.24 10.23
CA THR A 342 11.96 -14.87 10.15
C THR A 342 12.60 -14.65 8.80
N PHE A 343 12.35 -13.51 8.18
CA PHE A 343 13.04 -13.13 6.96
C PHE A 343 14.47 -12.72 7.28
N ASN A 344 15.45 -13.26 6.56
CA ASN A 344 16.87 -12.97 6.72
C ASN A 344 17.51 -12.46 5.40
N GLY A 345 16.69 -12.18 4.40
CA GLY A 345 17.10 -11.56 3.15
C GLY A 345 17.20 -10.04 3.23
N SER A 346 17.66 -9.43 2.14
CA SER A 346 17.60 -7.99 1.91
C SER A 346 16.19 -7.56 1.47
N TYR A 347 15.92 -6.25 1.50
CA TYR A 347 14.68 -5.71 0.92
C TYR A 347 14.47 -6.15 -0.54
N ASN A 348 15.54 -6.21 -1.34
CA ASN A 348 15.47 -6.65 -2.73
C ASN A 348 15.12 -8.14 -2.86
N ASP A 349 15.55 -8.97 -1.92
CA ASP A 349 15.18 -10.39 -1.90
C ASP A 349 13.67 -10.56 -1.62
N ALA A 350 13.04 -9.60 -0.94
CA ALA A 350 11.60 -9.60 -0.68
C ALA A 350 10.75 -9.06 -1.84
N LEU A 351 11.37 -8.49 -2.89
CA LEU A 351 10.67 -8.00 -4.08
C LEU A 351 10.22 -9.10 -5.04
N VAL A 352 10.56 -10.36 -4.76
CA VAL A 352 9.99 -11.49 -5.51
C VAL A 352 8.47 -11.46 -5.34
N THR A 353 7.76 -11.61 -6.45
CA THR A 353 6.30 -11.64 -6.47
C THR A 353 5.84 -12.94 -7.11
N PHE A 354 4.75 -13.48 -6.58
CA PHE A 354 4.13 -14.69 -7.07
C PHE A 354 2.75 -14.34 -7.61
N SER A 355 2.43 -14.79 -8.82
CA SER A 355 1.06 -14.73 -9.32
C SER A 355 0.17 -15.69 -8.53
N GLN A 356 -1.15 -15.54 -8.62
CA GLN A 356 -2.07 -16.52 -8.04
C GLN A 356 -1.81 -17.92 -8.58
N GLN A 357 -1.50 -18.05 -9.88
CA GLN A 357 -1.17 -19.33 -10.50
C GLN A 357 0.11 -19.94 -9.91
N ASP A 358 1.13 -19.13 -9.60
CA ASP A 358 2.34 -19.61 -8.93
C ASP A 358 2.00 -20.12 -7.52
N LEU A 359 1.23 -19.35 -6.74
CA LEU A 359 0.82 -19.72 -5.38
C LEU A 359 -0.05 -20.99 -5.37
N ASP A 360 -0.97 -21.13 -6.32
CA ASP A 360 -1.80 -22.33 -6.48
C ASP A 360 -0.92 -23.55 -6.82
N THR A 361 0.07 -23.37 -7.70
CA THR A 361 1.03 -24.41 -8.07
C THR A 361 1.87 -24.83 -6.86
N PHE A 362 2.44 -23.87 -6.13
CA PHE A 362 3.22 -24.16 -4.92
C PHE A 362 2.39 -24.83 -3.85
N THR A 363 1.11 -24.45 -3.70
CA THR A 363 0.20 -25.04 -2.72
C THR A 363 -0.12 -26.49 -3.07
N SER A 364 -0.43 -26.78 -4.33
CA SER A 364 -0.63 -28.15 -4.82
C SER A 364 0.63 -29.01 -4.62
N ASP A 365 1.81 -28.46 -4.92
CA ASP A 365 3.09 -29.12 -4.71
C ASP A 365 3.38 -29.38 -3.21
N PHE A 366 3.04 -28.42 -2.35
CA PHE A 366 3.17 -28.52 -0.90
C PHE A 366 2.30 -29.67 -0.35
N GLU A 367 1.05 -29.76 -0.77
CA GLU A 367 0.13 -30.83 -0.38
C GLU A 367 0.61 -32.21 -0.88
N THR A 368 1.02 -32.28 -2.15
CA THR A 368 1.54 -33.52 -2.75
C THR A 368 2.78 -34.02 -2.01
N ARG A 369 3.72 -33.12 -1.67
CA ARG A 369 4.94 -33.50 -0.96
C ARG A 369 4.72 -33.82 0.50
N ASN A 370 3.76 -33.17 1.17
CA ASN A 370 3.37 -33.57 2.51
C ASN A 370 2.96 -35.05 2.56
N TYR A 371 2.22 -35.53 1.55
CA TYR A 371 1.90 -36.95 1.42
C TYR A 371 3.14 -37.81 1.18
N LEU A 372 3.99 -37.45 0.22
CA LEU A 372 5.19 -38.23 -0.13
C LEU A 372 6.21 -38.33 1.00
N TYR A 373 6.42 -37.24 1.74
CA TYR A 373 7.34 -37.18 2.87
C TYR A 373 6.71 -37.72 4.16
N GLN A 374 5.42 -38.04 4.16
CA GLN A 374 4.64 -38.36 5.36
C GLN A 374 4.83 -37.30 6.45
N SER A 375 4.96 -36.03 6.03
CA SER A 375 5.45 -34.93 6.86
C SER A 375 4.61 -34.73 8.11
N SER A 376 3.28 -34.89 8.00
CA SER A 376 2.31 -34.65 9.08
C SER A 376 2.52 -35.45 10.38
N LYS A 377 3.49 -36.37 10.42
CA LYS A 377 3.78 -37.19 11.61
C LYS A 377 5.02 -36.77 12.40
N THR A 378 5.95 -36.02 11.81
CA THR A 378 7.21 -35.64 12.50
C THR A 378 7.62 -34.20 12.20
N PRO A 379 8.27 -33.52 13.16
CA PRO A 379 8.88 -32.21 12.90
C PRO A 379 9.85 -32.21 11.72
N GLU A 380 10.71 -33.23 11.64
CA GLU A 380 11.70 -33.35 10.57
C GLU A 380 11.06 -33.41 9.17
N GLY A 381 9.95 -34.17 9.03
CA GLY A 381 9.24 -34.27 7.77
C GLY A 381 8.60 -32.95 7.34
N LEU A 382 8.03 -32.20 8.28
CA LEU A 382 7.45 -30.86 8.01
C LEU A 382 8.53 -29.84 7.69
N GLU A 383 9.65 -29.88 8.41
CA GLU A 383 10.79 -28.99 8.18
C GLU A 383 11.40 -29.22 6.80
N LYS A 384 11.54 -30.50 6.39
CA LYS A 384 11.95 -30.85 5.03
C LYS A 384 10.98 -30.31 3.97
N LEU A 385 9.67 -30.42 4.22
CA LEU A 385 8.64 -29.86 3.35
C LEU A 385 8.77 -28.34 3.21
N PHE A 386 8.96 -27.63 4.33
CA PHE A 386 9.15 -26.18 4.36
C PHE A 386 10.39 -25.75 3.56
N PHE A 387 11.55 -26.37 3.80
CA PHE A 387 12.76 -26.00 3.06
C PHE A 387 12.71 -26.38 1.58
N LYS A 388 11.94 -27.39 1.19
CA LYS A 388 11.69 -27.68 -0.23
C LYS A 388 10.81 -26.59 -0.86
N THR A 389 9.80 -26.13 -0.13
CA THR A 389 8.91 -25.04 -0.56
C THR A 389 9.67 -23.74 -0.77
N LEU A 390 10.54 -23.36 0.17
CA LEU A 390 11.43 -22.20 0.00
C LEU A 390 12.30 -22.32 -1.25
N SER A 391 12.78 -23.52 -1.56
CA SER A 391 13.62 -23.74 -2.75
C SER A 391 12.85 -23.51 -4.05
N ASP A 392 11.60 -24.00 -4.13
CA ASP A 392 10.75 -23.79 -5.31
C ASP A 392 10.36 -22.32 -5.49
N MET A 393 10.16 -21.63 -4.36
CA MET A 393 9.91 -20.19 -4.33
C MET A 393 11.18 -19.35 -4.51
N LYS A 394 12.36 -19.97 -4.70
CA LYS A 394 13.67 -19.32 -4.86
C LYS A 394 14.09 -18.44 -3.67
N LEU A 395 13.77 -18.89 -2.46
CA LEU A 395 14.03 -18.23 -1.17
C LEU A 395 15.03 -18.99 -0.29
N ASP A 396 15.81 -19.93 -0.85
CA ASP A 396 16.86 -20.64 -0.12
C ASP A 396 17.82 -19.64 0.55
N GLY A 397 18.05 -19.80 1.86
CA GLY A 397 18.91 -18.93 2.65
C GLY A 397 18.35 -17.54 2.97
N LYS A 398 17.13 -17.22 2.52
CA LYS A 398 16.47 -15.92 2.76
C LYS A 398 15.47 -15.95 3.91
N VAL A 399 15.11 -17.14 4.39
CA VAL A 399 14.19 -17.35 5.50
C VAL A 399 14.83 -18.31 6.50
N THR A 400 14.81 -17.93 7.77
CA THR A 400 15.25 -18.77 8.89
C THR A 400 14.03 -19.32 9.60
N LEU A 401 14.02 -20.62 9.88
CA LEU A 401 12.95 -21.29 10.62
C LEU A 401 13.38 -21.57 12.06
N GLN A 402 12.57 -21.17 13.02
CA GLN A 402 12.70 -21.56 14.41
C GLN A 402 11.54 -22.47 14.81
N ARG A 403 11.85 -23.56 15.52
CA ARG A 403 10.88 -24.41 16.21
C ARG A 403 10.86 -24.06 17.68
N ILE A 404 9.68 -23.95 18.26
CA ILE A 404 9.50 -23.72 19.69
C ILE A 404 8.96 -25.01 20.30
N GLU A 405 9.71 -25.57 21.24
CA GLU A 405 9.33 -26.78 21.96
C GLU A 405 8.29 -26.47 23.04
N ASN A 406 7.62 -27.49 23.57
CA ASN A 406 6.56 -27.32 24.57
C ASN A 406 7.03 -26.66 25.87
N ASP A 407 8.31 -26.78 26.21
CA ASP A 407 8.95 -26.13 27.37
C ASP A 407 9.35 -24.66 27.10
N GLY A 408 9.07 -24.16 25.89
CA GLY A 408 9.43 -22.81 25.45
C GLY A 408 10.84 -22.71 24.85
N THR A 409 11.61 -23.80 24.80
CA THR A 409 12.93 -23.82 24.17
C THR A 409 12.80 -23.51 22.68
N VAL A 410 13.47 -22.44 22.25
CA VAL A 410 13.57 -22.07 20.82
C VAL A 410 14.77 -22.79 20.20
N LYS A 411 14.55 -23.47 19.08
CA LYS A 411 15.60 -24.13 18.27
C LYS A 411 15.62 -23.54 16.87
N THR A 412 16.80 -23.25 16.35
CA THR A 412 16.97 -22.93 14.92
C THR A 412 17.03 -24.22 14.12
N VAL A 413 16.18 -24.31 13.12
CA VAL A 413 16.14 -25.43 12.18
C VAL A 413 16.99 -25.08 10.96
N THR A 414 17.88 -25.97 10.56
CA THR A 414 18.75 -25.82 9.39
C THR A 414 18.67 -27.04 8.47
N LYS A 415 18.85 -26.81 7.17
CA LYS A 415 19.03 -27.82 6.13
C LYS A 415 20.48 -27.77 5.68
N ASP A 416 21.20 -28.89 5.76
CA ASP A 416 22.55 -28.98 5.19
C ASP A 416 22.54 -29.25 3.67
N ASN A 417 23.72 -29.27 3.04
CA ASN A 417 23.83 -29.50 1.59
C ASN A 417 23.37 -30.90 1.14
N ASN A 418 23.27 -31.86 2.07
CA ASN A 418 22.75 -33.21 1.80
C ASN A 418 21.24 -33.29 2.01
N GLY A 419 20.58 -32.18 2.36
CA GLY A 419 19.16 -32.14 2.67
C GLY A 419 18.81 -32.70 4.04
N LYS A 420 19.80 -32.93 4.92
CA LYS A 420 19.57 -33.35 6.31
C LYS A 420 19.09 -32.15 7.10
N ILE A 421 18.05 -32.36 7.91
CA ILE A 421 17.49 -31.35 8.79
C ILE A 421 18.09 -31.50 10.19
N THR A 422 18.48 -30.39 10.81
CA THR A 422 18.91 -30.35 12.22
C THR A 422 18.24 -29.21 12.96
N ALA A 423 17.83 -29.44 14.20
CA ALA A 423 17.26 -28.42 15.08
C ALA A 423 18.19 -28.21 16.29
N ASN A 424 18.86 -27.06 16.34
CA ASN A 424 19.83 -26.74 17.37
C ASN A 424 19.27 -25.69 18.32
N PRO A 425 19.40 -25.84 19.66
CA PRO A 425 18.96 -24.83 20.62
C PRO A 425 19.53 -23.44 20.31
N CYS A 426 18.68 -22.42 20.36
CA CYS A 426 19.11 -21.04 20.28
C CYS A 426 19.92 -20.68 21.54
N PRO A 427 21.12 -20.08 21.41
CA PRO A 427 21.98 -19.72 22.52
C PRO A 427 21.31 -18.77 23.51
#